data_AF-A0A2E0ELY0-F1
#
_entry.id   AF-A0A2E0ELY0-F1
#
_cell.length_a   1.000
_cell.length_b   1.000
_cell.length_c   1.000
_cell.angle_alpha   90.00
_cell.angle_beta   90.00
_cell.angle_gamma   90.00
#
_symmetry.space_group_name_H-M   'P 1'
#
loop_
_entity.id
_entity.type
_entity.pdbx_description
1 polymer ?
#
loop_
_entity_poly.entity_id
_entity_poly.type
_entity_poly.pdbx_seq_one_letter_code
_entity_poly.pdbx_strand_id
1 'polypeptide(L)' 'MEWKPIPTAKAPELESAITAITGIDRREAVASKRCAMCGNAVLLTSFKDSLSLKEFHISAMCQHCQDDFFG' A
#
# COMPACT_ATOMS: atom_id res chain seq x y z
N MET A 1 -3.09 -11.85 -17.01
CA MET A 1 -2.66 -10.44 -17.09
C MET A 1 -1.82 -10.14 -15.86
N GLU A 2 -0.72 -9.44 -16.03
CA GLU A 2 0.13 -9.03 -14.89
C GLU A 2 -0.53 -7.84 -14.17
N TRP A 3 -0.83 -7.98 -12.87
CA TRP A 3 -1.37 -6.88 -12.07
C TRP A 3 -0.29 -5.83 -11.80
N LYS A 4 -0.61 -4.58 -12.14
CA LYS A 4 0.25 -3.40 -11.98
C LYS A 4 -0.50 -2.34 -11.15
N PRO A 5 -0.40 -2.37 -9.81
CA PRO A 5 -1.07 -1.38 -8.96
C PRO A 5 -0.45 0.01 -9.14
N ILE A 6 -1.29 1.05 -9.08
CA ILE A 6 -0.88 2.44 -9.25
C ILE A 6 -1.11 3.21 -7.94
N PRO A 7 -0.07 3.77 -7.31
CA PRO A 7 -0.26 4.55 -6.09
C PRO A 7 -1.14 5.77 -6.36
N THR A 8 -2.03 6.08 -5.43
CA THR A 8 -2.78 7.35 -5.48
C THR A 8 -1.83 8.54 -5.46
N ALA A 9 -2.16 9.58 -6.21
CA ALA A 9 -1.39 10.82 -6.20
C ALA A 9 -1.54 11.52 -4.84
N LYS A 10 -0.42 11.96 -4.28
CA LYS A 10 -0.35 12.84 -3.10
C LYS A 10 0.62 13.97 -3.40
N ALA A 11 0.48 15.08 -2.67
CA ALA A 11 1.42 16.19 -2.79
C ALA A 11 2.86 15.72 -2.46
N PRO A 12 3.91 16.22 -3.14
CA PRO A 12 5.29 15.81 -2.89
C PRO A 12 5.73 15.96 -1.43
N GLU A 13 5.23 16.99 -0.74
CA GLU A 13 5.51 17.26 0.67
C GLU A 13 4.90 16.16 1.56
N LEU A 14 3.72 15.65 1.20
CA LEU A 14 3.08 14.56 1.93
C LEU A 14 3.81 13.23 1.72
N GLU A 15 4.27 12.92 0.50
CA GLU A 15 5.09 11.72 0.27
C GLU A 15 6.41 11.78 1.05
N SER A 16 7.03 12.96 1.07
CA SER A 16 8.26 13.20 1.83
C SER A 16 8.04 13.04 3.33
N ALA A 17 6.94 13.59 3.86
CA ALA A 17 6.56 13.45 5.26
C ALA A 17 6.27 11.99 5.65
N ILE A 18 5.53 11.25 4.82
CA ILE A 18 5.25 9.82 5.03
C ILE A 18 6.57 9.05 5.10
N THR A 19 7.44 9.25 4.11
CA THR A 19 8.75 8.56 4.05
C THR A 19 9.63 8.91 5.25
N ALA A 20 9.62 10.17 5.70
CA ALA A 20 10.39 10.59 6.87
C ALA A 20 9.88 9.97 8.19
N ILE A 21 8.58 9.70 8.30
CA ILE A 21 7.96 9.10 9.50
C ILE A 21 8.10 7.58 9.49
N THR A 22 7.89 6.94 8.35
CA THR A 22 7.81 5.47 8.23
C THR A 22 9.12 4.82 7.78
N GLY A 23 10.04 5.60 7.20
CA GLY A 23 11.24 5.10 6.54
C GLY A 23 10.98 4.39 5.20
N ILE A 24 9.75 4.47 4.66
CA ILE A 24 9.32 3.69 3.50
C ILE A 24 8.77 4.61 2.41
N ASP A 25 9.29 4.50 1.18
CA ASP A 25 8.63 5.11 0.01
C ASP A 25 7.37 4.29 -0.33
N ARG A 26 6.22 4.89 -0.02
CA ARG A 26 4.90 4.31 -0.26
C ARG A 26 4.65 4.00 -1.75
N ARG A 27 5.12 4.85 -2.67
CA ARG A 27 4.92 4.65 -4.12
C ARG A 27 5.72 3.45 -4.58
N GLU A 28 6.95 3.30 -4.09
CA GLU A 28 7.78 2.12 -4.35
C GLU A 28 7.12 0.86 -3.78
N ALA A 29 6.58 0.92 -2.55
CA ALA A 29 5.89 -0.21 -1.93
C ALA A 29 4.68 -0.66 -2.76
N VAL A 30 3.85 0.28 -3.25
CA VAL A 30 2.74 -0.06 -4.17
C VAL A 30 3.29 -0.70 -5.45
N ALA A 31 4.24 -0.05 -6.13
CA ALA A 31 4.76 -0.51 -7.43
C ALA A 31 5.45 -1.89 -7.35
N SER A 32 6.17 -2.14 -6.26
CA SER A 32 6.87 -3.41 -5.99
C SER A 32 5.95 -4.51 -5.43
N LYS A 33 4.66 -4.22 -5.22
CA LYS A 33 3.69 -5.15 -4.62
C LYS A 33 4.15 -5.63 -3.24
N ARG A 34 4.61 -4.71 -2.40
CA ARG A 34 5.04 -4.98 -1.02
C ARG A 34 4.23 -4.18 -0.01
N CYS A 35 3.98 -4.79 1.15
CA CYS A 35 3.30 -4.13 2.25
C CYS A 35 4.23 -3.10 2.90
N ALA A 36 3.79 -1.85 3.04
CA ALA A 36 4.54 -0.80 3.74
C ALA A 36 4.57 -0.95 5.28
N MET A 37 3.92 -1.97 5.85
CA MET A 37 3.93 -2.23 7.29
C MET A 37 4.76 -3.47 7.63
N CYS A 38 4.45 -4.61 7.02
CA CYS A 38 5.11 -5.89 7.31
C CYS A 38 6.13 -6.32 6.26
N GLY A 39 6.27 -5.58 5.14
CA GLY A 39 7.23 -5.89 4.07
C GLY A 39 6.88 -7.09 3.19
N ASN A 40 5.82 -7.83 3.50
CA ASN A 40 5.40 -9.03 2.75
C ASN A 40 4.92 -8.69 1.33
N ALA A 41 5.06 -9.66 0.43
CA ALA A 41 4.51 -9.56 -0.91
C ALA A 41 2.97 -9.49 -0.87
N VAL A 42 2.40 -8.67 -1.75
CA VAL A 42 0.97 -8.45 -1.88
C VAL A 42 0.49 -9.04 -3.19
N LEU A 43 -0.59 -9.82 -3.13
CA LEU A 43 -1.23 -10.42 -4.29
C LEU A 43 -2.60 -9.80 -4.51
N LEU A 44 -2.99 -9.58 -5.76
CA LEU A 44 -4.33 -9.06 -6.09
C LEU A 44 -5.44 -9.94 -5.47
N THR A 45 -5.22 -11.25 -5.44
CA THR A 45 -6.16 -12.24 -4.88
C THR A 45 -6.19 -12.29 -3.36
N SER A 46 -5.31 -11.54 -2.66
CA SER A 46 -5.27 -11.50 -1.19
C SER A 46 -6.22 -10.48 -0.57
N PHE A 47 -6.83 -9.61 -1.37
CA PHE A 47 -7.79 -8.62 -0.88
C PHE A 47 -9.19 -9.23 -0.78
N LYS A 48 -9.90 -8.93 0.32
CA LYS A 48 -11.24 -9.45 0.59
C LYS A 48 -12.30 -8.81 -0.32
N ASP A 49 -12.10 -7.54 -0.68
CA ASP A 49 -13.02 -6.80 -1.53
C ASP A 49 -12.30 -5.67 -2.31
N SER A 50 -13.08 -4.99 -3.15
CA SER A 50 -12.59 -3.88 -3.96
C SER A 50 -12.22 -2.64 -3.14
N LEU A 51 -12.74 -2.48 -1.93
CA LEU A 51 -12.42 -1.37 -1.04
C LEU A 51 -11.02 -1.55 -0.45
N SER A 52 -10.71 -2.73 0.09
CA SER A 52 -9.37 -3.05 0.59
C SER A 52 -8.29 -2.97 -0.50
N LEU A 53 -8.65 -3.33 -1.74
CA LEU A 53 -7.76 -3.10 -2.88
C LEU A 53 -7.54 -1.60 -3.14
N LYS A 54 -8.57 -0.75 -3.07
CA LYS A 54 -8.41 0.72 -3.19
C LYS A 54 -7.55 1.28 -2.07
N GLU A 55 -7.72 0.79 -0.85
CA GLU A 55 -6.94 1.19 0.32
C GLU A 55 -5.46 0.83 0.17
N PHE A 56 -5.13 -0.31 -0.45
CA PHE A 56 -3.74 -0.63 -0.81
C PHE A 56 -3.10 0.43 -1.72
N HIS A 57 -3.84 0.99 -2.69
CA HIS A 57 -3.31 2.06 -3.53
C HIS A 57 -3.09 3.38 -2.76
N ILE A 58 -3.74 3.53 -1.60
CA ILE A 58 -3.62 4.69 -0.71
C ILE A 58 -2.46 4.51 0.26
N SER A 59 -2.36 3.36 0.92
CA SER A 59 -1.46 3.14 2.07
C SER A 59 -0.30 2.17 1.79
N ALA A 60 -0.37 1.39 0.71
CA ALA A 60 0.47 0.23 0.46
C ALA A 60 0.37 -0.87 1.53
N MET A 61 -0.73 -0.98 2.28
CA MET A 61 -0.92 -2.04 3.29
C MET A 61 -1.57 -3.30 2.69
N CYS A 62 -1.06 -4.49 3.01
CA CYS A 62 -1.74 -5.74 2.66
C CYS A 62 -3.04 -5.93 3.46
N GLN A 63 -3.92 -6.82 3.00
CA GLN A 63 -5.22 -7.08 3.65
C GLN A 63 -5.10 -7.35 5.15
N HIS A 64 -4.17 -8.22 5.56
CA HIS A 64 -3.98 -8.56 6.97
C HIS A 64 -3.63 -7.34 7.83
N CYS A 65 -2.67 -6.50 7.38
CA CYS A 65 -2.33 -5.29 8.11
C CYS A 65 -3.44 -4.24 8.07
N GLN A 66 -4.25 -4.19 7.00
CA GLN A 66 -5.44 -3.33 6.96
C GLN A 66 -6.44 -3.77 8.03
N ASP A 67 -6.73 -5.07 8.10
CA ASP A 67 -7.67 -5.62 9.09
C ASP A 67 -7.15 -5.42 10.52
N ASP A 68 -5.86 -5.60 10.78
CA ASP A 68 -5.26 -5.39 12.11
C ASP A 68 -5.32 -3.91 12.57
N PHE A 69 -5.30 -2.96 11.63
CA PHE A 69 -5.25 -1.52 11.94
C PHE A 69 -6.63 -0.85 11.91
N PHE A 70 -7.55 -1.32 11.07
CA PHE A 70 -8.86 -0.70 10.83
C PHE A 70 -10.06 -1.60 11.19
N GLY A 71 -9.85 -2.89 11.45
CA GLY A 71 -10.88 -3.91 11.71
C GLY A 71 -11.34 -4.01 13.15
#